data_AF-A0A842W0T0-F1
#
_entry.id   AF-A0A842W0T0-F1
#
_cell.length_a   1.000
_cell.length_b   1.000
_cell.length_c   1.000
_cell.angle_alpha   90.00
_cell.angle_beta   90.00
_cell.angle_gamma   90.00
#
_symmetry.space_group_name_H-M   'P 1'
#
loop_
_entity.id
_entity.type
_entity.pdbx_description
1 polymer ?
#
loop_
_entity_poly.entity_id
_entity_poly.type
_entity_poly.pdbx_seq_one_letter_code
_entity_poly.pdbx_strand_id
1 'polypeptide(L)'
;MARLRTLMALERNNLAEERTALAQFRTGLALTLIAPPSIIIYFSTTFDLELPLFLNVFIYVLTTFIIAFGVFMVVRSYKEVSLIKDRKKNIKKKELEIINKSSKVNKLLDGCTYFRDICEEETED
;
A
#
# COMPACT_ATOMS: atom_id res chain seq x y z
N MET A 1 -13.27 29.97 -4.67
CA MET A 1 -13.46 28.81 -5.57
C MET A 1 -12.16 28.10 -5.96
N ALA A 2 -11.05 28.80 -6.26
CA ALA A 2 -9.78 28.16 -6.62
C ALA A 2 -9.24 27.17 -5.56
N ARG A 3 -9.30 27.54 -4.27
CA ARG A 3 -8.84 26.69 -3.15
C ARG A 3 -9.63 25.39 -2.98
N LEU A 4 -10.92 25.38 -3.31
CA LEU A 4 -11.75 24.18 -3.21
C LEU A 4 -11.39 23.15 -4.30
N ARG A 5 -11.10 23.66 -5.51
CA ARG A 5 -10.68 22.82 -6.64
C ARG A 5 -9.30 22.20 -6.43
N THR A 6 -8.38 22.92 -5.82
CA THR A 6 -7.05 22.38 -5.48
C THR A 6 -7.14 21.30 -4.41
N LEU A 7 -8.07 21.44 -3.45
CA LEU A 7 -8.25 20.47 -2.37
C LEU A 7 -8.88 19.16 -2.89
N MET A 8 -9.91 19.26 -3.74
CA MET A 8 -10.45 18.07 -4.44
C MET A 8 -9.43 17.41 -5.39
N ALA A 9 -8.54 18.19 -6.02
CA ALA A 9 -7.48 17.65 -6.87
C ALA A 9 -6.43 16.88 -6.04
N LEU A 10 -6.08 17.39 -4.86
CA LEU A 10 -5.15 16.75 -3.93
C LEU A 10 -5.69 15.38 -3.48
N GLU A 11 -6.99 15.32 -3.16
CA GLU A 11 -7.65 14.11 -2.70
C GLU A 11 -7.73 13.02 -3.77
N ARG A 12 -8.05 13.39 -5.02
CA ARG A 12 -8.02 12.45 -6.15
C ARG A 12 -6.62 11.86 -6.36
N ASN A 13 -5.59 12.68 -6.20
CA ASN A 13 -4.20 12.23 -6.32
C ASN A 13 -3.86 11.23 -5.19
N ASN A 14 -4.35 11.51 -3.99
CA ASN A 14 -4.17 10.66 -2.82
C ASN A 14 -4.87 9.29 -2.97
N LEU A 15 -6.09 9.29 -3.52
CA LEU A 15 -6.82 8.06 -3.84
C LEU A 15 -6.10 7.21 -4.90
N ALA A 16 -5.45 7.87 -5.87
CA ALA A 16 -4.63 7.20 -6.87
C ALA A 16 -3.38 6.56 -6.25
N GLU A 17 -2.74 7.26 -5.31
CA GLU A 17 -1.55 6.79 -4.59
C GLU A 17 -1.86 5.55 -3.72
N GLU A 18 -3.00 5.55 -3.02
CA GLU A 18 -3.49 4.39 -2.27
C GLU A 18 -3.74 3.17 -3.19
N ARG A 19 -4.30 3.40 -4.39
CA ARG A 19 -4.51 2.32 -5.36
C ARG A 19 -3.20 1.75 -5.88
N THR A 20 -2.19 2.58 -6.12
CA THR A 20 -0.86 2.10 -6.54
C THR A 20 -0.16 1.32 -5.43
N ALA A 21 -0.26 1.76 -4.19
CA ALA A 21 0.24 1.05 -3.02
C ALA A 21 -0.41 -0.34 -2.86
N LEU A 22 -1.73 -0.42 -3.01
CA LEU A 22 -2.46 -1.68 -2.96
C LEU A 22 -2.04 -2.64 -4.09
N ALA A 23 -1.81 -2.12 -5.29
CA ALA A 23 -1.33 -2.90 -6.42
C ALA A 23 0.08 -3.46 -6.16
N GLN A 24 1.00 -2.63 -5.64
CA GLN A 24 2.35 -3.08 -5.25
C GLN A 24 2.30 -4.15 -4.15
N PHE A 25 1.44 -3.96 -3.15
CA PHE A 25 1.24 -4.94 -2.09
C PHE A 25 0.76 -6.29 -2.64
N ARG A 26 -0.22 -6.28 -3.55
CA ARG A 26 -0.70 -7.49 -4.24
C ARG A 26 0.40 -8.18 -5.04
N THR A 27 1.24 -7.42 -5.75
CA THR A 27 2.37 -8.00 -6.49
C THR A 27 3.45 -8.58 -5.59
N GLY A 28 3.78 -7.91 -4.48
CA GLY A 28 4.74 -8.43 -3.50
C GLY A 28 4.24 -9.72 -2.85
N LEU A 29 2.96 -9.76 -2.47
CA LEU A 29 2.33 -10.95 -1.89
C LEU A 29 2.29 -12.12 -2.89
N ALA A 30 1.90 -11.87 -4.14
CA ALA A 30 1.92 -12.88 -5.19
C ALA A 30 3.34 -13.44 -5.43
N LEU A 31 4.36 -12.58 -5.41
CA LEU A 31 5.75 -12.99 -5.57
C LEU A 31 6.25 -13.83 -4.39
N THR A 32 5.81 -13.55 -3.16
CA THR A 32 6.17 -14.34 -1.99
C THR A 32 5.39 -15.65 -1.83
N LEU A 33 4.11 -15.67 -2.20
CA LEU A 33 3.21 -16.76 -1.85
C LEU A 33 3.07 -17.80 -2.97
N ILE A 34 3.12 -17.37 -4.23
CA ILE A 34 2.81 -18.25 -5.38
C ILE A 34 4.09 -18.73 -6.04
N ALA A 35 5.09 -17.87 -6.23
CA ALA A 35 6.28 -18.21 -7.02
C ALA A 35 7.21 -19.25 -6.37
N PRO A 36 7.59 -19.16 -5.08
CA PRO A 36 8.53 -20.13 -4.50
C PRO A 36 7.97 -21.56 -4.33
N PRO A 37 6.76 -21.77 -3.75
CA PRO A 37 6.29 -23.13 -3.49
C PRO A 37 5.92 -23.88 -4.78
N SER A 38 5.45 -23.18 -5.82
CA SER A 38 5.14 -23.82 -7.11
C SER A 38 6.41 -24.32 -7.82
N ILE A 39 7.49 -23.53 -7.79
CA ILE A 39 8.78 -23.93 -8.35
C ILE A 39 9.36 -25.11 -7.58
N ILE A 40 9.36 -25.08 -6.24
CA ILE A 40 9.87 -26.17 -5.41
C ILE A 40 9.08 -27.46 -5.67
N ILE A 41 7.75 -27.40 -5.66
CA ILE A 41 6.89 -28.58 -5.85
C ILE A 41 7.11 -29.14 -7.26
N TYR A 42 7.05 -28.31 -8.30
CA TYR A 42 7.27 -28.75 -9.69
C TYR A 42 8.65 -29.38 -9.90
N PHE A 43 9.70 -28.79 -9.33
CA PHE A 43 11.05 -29.33 -9.42
C PHE A 43 11.17 -30.65 -8.64
N SER A 44 10.60 -30.72 -7.43
CA SER A 44 10.65 -31.91 -6.59
C SER A 44 9.87 -33.11 -7.15
N THR A 45 8.79 -32.87 -7.90
CA THR A 45 7.96 -33.95 -8.47
C THR A 45 8.38 -34.37 -9.88
N THR A 46 9.09 -33.52 -10.62
CA THR A 46 9.50 -33.80 -12.00
C THR A 46 10.96 -34.28 -12.08
N PHE A 47 11.79 -33.91 -11.11
CA PHE A 47 13.23 -34.20 -11.06
C PHE A 47 13.54 -35.12 -9.86
N ASP A 48 12.90 -36.28 -9.81
CA ASP A 48 13.30 -37.33 -8.88
C ASP A 48 14.75 -37.78 -9.18
N LEU A 49 15.65 -37.39 -8.27
CA LEU A 49 16.78 -38.22 -7.80
C LEU A 49 18.04 -38.44 -8.68
N GLU A 50 18.26 -37.72 -9.79
CA GLU A 50 19.53 -37.83 -10.55
C GLU A 50 20.38 -36.54 -10.61
N LEU A 51 19.88 -35.42 -10.07
CA LEU A 51 20.68 -34.20 -10.03
C LEU A 51 21.79 -34.30 -8.97
N PRO A 52 23.03 -33.91 -9.32
CA PRO A 52 24.12 -33.93 -8.36
C PRO A 52 23.80 -32.98 -7.20
N LEU A 53 24.14 -33.41 -5.98
CA LEU A 53 23.80 -32.74 -4.72
C LEU A 53 24.11 -31.23 -4.73
N PHE A 54 25.19 -30.81 -5.39
CA PHE A 54 25.57 -29.40 -5.48
C PHE A 54 24.52 -28.52 -6.18
N LEU A 55 23.87 -29.03 -7.24
CA LEU A 55 22.90 -28.27 -8.01
C LEU A 55 21.59 -28.12 -7.22
N ASN A 56 21.21 -29.16 -6.49
CA ASN A 56 20.05 -29.13 -5.61
C ASN A 56 20.23 -28.09 -4.49
N VAL A 57 21.38 -28.11 -3.82
CA VAL A 57 21.74 -27.10 -2.81
C VAL A 57 21.72 -25.69 -3.40
N PHE A 58 22.23 -25.50 -4.62
CA PHE A 58 22.19 -24.21 -5.30
C PHE A 58 20.76 -23.70 -5.57
N ILE A 59 19.86 -24.58 -6.01
CA ILE A 59 18.45 -24.23 -6.24
C ILE A 59 17.75 -23.85 -4.94
N TYR A 60 17.98 -24.58 -3.85
CA TYR A 60 17.43 -24.22 -2.54
C TYR A 60 17.95 -22.86 -2.05
N VAL A 61 19.25 -22.58 -2.22
CA VAL A 61 19.83 -21.27 -1.88
C VAL A 61 19.22 -20.15 -2.71
N LEU A 62 19.07 -20.33 -4.03
CA LEU A 62 18.40 -19.35 -4.89
C LEU A 62 16.95 -19.13 -4.49
N THR A 63 16.23 -20.20 -4.12
CA THR A 63 14.81 -20.11 -3.76
C THR A 63 14.63 -19.37 -2.43
N THR A 64 15.45 -19.67 -1.42
CA THR A 64 15.45 -18.93 -0.15
C THR A 64 15.82 -17.46 -0.33
N PHE A 65 16.74 -17.16 -1.26
CA PHE A 65 17.09 -15.77 -1.61
C PHE A 65 15.92 -15.02 -2.27
N ILE A 66 15.20 -15.66 -3.20
CA ILE A 66 14.01 -15.09 -3.84
C ILE A 66 12.92 -14.84 -2.79
N ILE A 67 12.69 -15.77 -1.85
CA ILE A 67 11.74 -15.59 -0.74
C ILE A 67 12.14 -14.39 0.11
N ALA A 68 13.41 -14.30 0.52
CA ALA A 68 13.92 -13.18 1.31
C ALA A 68 13.75 -11.84 0.57
N PHE A 69 14.04 -11.80 -0.74
CA PHE A 69 13.85 -10.61 -1.56
C PHE A 69 12.39 -10.22 -1.72
N GLY A 70 11.49 -11.20 -1.88
CA GLY A 70 10.04 -10.98 -1.90
C GLY A 70 9.54 -10.40 -0.58
N VAL A 71 9.96 -10.96 0.55
CA VAL A 71 9.62 -10.45 1.89
C VAL A 71 10.15 -9.03 2.08
N PHE A 72 11.39 -8.77 1.66
CA PHE A 72 11.98 -7.43 1.71
C PHE A 72 11.17 -6.41 0.90
N MET A 73 10.73 -6.77 -0.32
CA MET A 73 9.87 -5.93 -1.15
C MET A 73 8.53 -5.63 -0.48
N VAL A 74 7.90 -6.62 0.15
CA VAL A 74 6.64 -6.43 0.89
C VAL A 74 6.84 -5.48 2.07
N VAL A 75 7.87 -5.70 2.88
CA VAL A 75 8.18 -4.83 4.04
C VAL A 75 8.50 -3.41 3.61
N ARG A 76 9.28 -3.25 2.52
CA ARG A 76 9.59 -1.93 1.96
C ARG A 76 8.32 -1.22 1.50
N SER A 77 7.42 -1.93 0.81
CA SER A 77 6.13 -1.38 0.38
C SER A 77 5.30 -0.92 1.57
N TYR A 78 5.22 -1.70 2.65
CA TYR A 78 4.53 -1.28 3.88
C TYR A 78 5.11 -0.01 4.51
N LYS A 79 6.44 0.14 4.53
CA LYS A 79 7.10 1.33 5.08
C LYS A 79 6.81 2.59 4.25
N GLU A 80 6.82 2.48 2.93
CA GLU A 80 6.48 3.61 2.06
C GLU A 80 5.02 4.02 2.26
N VAL A 81 4.11 3.05 2.39
CA VAL A 81 2.68 3.31 2.67
C VAL A 81 2.45 3.93 4.04
N SER A 82 3.13 3.46 5.09
CA SER A 82 2.96 4.05 6.44
C SER A 82 3.43 5.50 6.47
N LEU A 83 4.53 5.82 5.79
CA LEU A 83 5.05 7.20 5.64
C LEU A 83 4.07 8.12 4.91
N ILE A 84 3.39 7.61 3.88
CA ILE A 84 2.36 8.36 3.15
C ILE A 84 1.15 8.58 4.06
N LYS A 85 0.72 7.56 4.82
CA LYS A 85 -0.40 7.66 5.78
C LYS A 85 -0.14 8.70 6.87
N ASP A 86 1.07 8.74 7.42
CA ASP A 86 1.46 9.72 8.44
C ASP A 86 1.49 11.15 7.88
N ARG A 87 2.04 11.34 6.67
CA ARG A 87 2.00 12.64 5.99
C ARG A 87 0.57 13.08 5.69
N LYS A 88 -0.29 12.16 5.24
CA LYS A 88 -1.71 12.41 4.98
C LYS A 88 -2.45 12.85 6.25
N LYS A 89 -2.21 12.19 7.39
CA LYS A 89 -2.83 12.58 8.68
C LYS A 89 -2.42 13.99 9.11
N ASN A 90 -1.15 14.34 8.93
CA ASN A 90 -0.65 15.68 9.24
C ASN A 90 -1.23 16.78 8.32
N ILE A 91 -1.46 16.48 7.04
CA ILE A 91 -2.09 17.43 6.11
C ILE A 91 -3.58 17.58 6.43
N LYS A 92 -4.31 16.47 6.63
CA LYS A 92 -5.73 16.47 7.00
C LYS A 92 -6.00 17.26 8.28
N LYS A 93 -5.17 17.08 9.33
CA LYS A 93 -5.28 17.85 10.58
C LYS A 93 -5.20 19.37 10.35
N LYS A 94 -4.27 19.82 9.49
CA LYS A 94 -4.13 21.24 9.16
C LYS A 94 -5.32 21.77 8.35
N GLU A 95 -5.89 20.95 7.47
CA GLU A 95 -7.09 21.32 6.71
C GLU A 95 -8.32 21.43 7.61
N LEU A 96 -8.51 20.48 8.54
CA LEU A 96 -9.57 20.53 9.56
C LEU A 96 -9.46 21.78 10.44
N GLU A 97 -8.25 22.14 10.85
CA GLU A 97 -8.02 23.37 11.62
C GLU A 97 -8.44 24.62 10.83
N ILE A 98 -8.16 24.68 9.53
CA ILE A 98 -8.54 25.79 8.65
C ILE A 98 -10.06 25.83 8.42
N ILE A 99 -10.70 24.67 8.23
CA ILE A 99 -12.14 24.56 8.01
C ILE A 99 -12.90 24.96 9.28
N ASN A 100 -12.51 24.42 10.44
CA ASN A 100 -13.16 24.70 11.72
C ASN A 100 -13.01 26.17 12.12
N LYS A 101 -11.86 26.79 11.82
CA LYS A 101 -11.65 28.23 12.04
C LYS A 101 -12.50 29.13 11.14
N SER A 102 -13.01 28.63 10.02
CA SER A 102 -13.76 29.40 9.03
C SER A 102 -15.22 28.97 8.96
N SER A 103 -16.06 29.55 9.82
CA SER A 103 -17.52 29.35 9.86
C SER A 103 -18.21 29.47 8.48
N LYS A 104 -17.74 30.37 7.61
CA LYS A 104 -18.26 30.54 6.24
C LYS A 104 -17.96 29.35 5.34
N VAL A 105 -16.82 28.70 5.52
CA VAL A 105 -16.39 27.55 4.74
C VAL A 105 -17.16 26.32 5.20
N ASN A 106 -17.33 26.15 6.52
CA ASN A 106 -18.13 25.05 7.07
C ASN A 106 -19.58 25.07 6.54
N LYS A 107 -20.23 26.25 6.51
CA LYS A 107 -21.59 26.40 5.92
C LYS A 107 -21.67 26.14 4.41
N LEU A 108 -20.57 26.31 3.67
CA LEU A 108 -20.51 25.98 2.24
C LEU A 108 -20.26 24.48 2.00
N LEU A 109 -19.67 23.79 2.97
CA LEU A 109 -19.35 22.36 2.93
C LEU A 109 -20.45 21.48 3.52
N ASP A 110 -21.34 22.02 4.36
CA ASP A 110 -22.49 21.32 4.95
C ASP A 110 -23.46 20.74 3.89
N GLY A 111 -23.46 21.30 2.68
CA GLY A 111 -24.19 20.77 1.52
C GLY A 111 -23.45 19.66 0.74
N CYS A 112 -22.18 19.40 1.05
CA CYS A 112 -21.38 18.33 0.44
C CYS A 112 -21.27 17.17 1.44
N THR A 113 -22.18 16.20 1.33
CA THR A 113 -22.22 14.97 2.16
C THR A 113 -20.86 14.28 2.30
N TYR A 114 -20.04 14.33 1.25
CA TYR A 114 -18.71 13.75 1.19
C TYR A 114 -17.70 14.30 2.22
N PHE A 115 -17.75 15.60 2.56
CA PHE A 115 -16.82 16.16 3.56
C PHE A 115 -17.23 15.83 4.99
N ARG A 116 -18.52 15.57 5.20
CA ARG A 116 -19.06 15.21 6.51
C ARG A 116 -18.60 13.81 6.91
N ASP A 117 -18.63 12.85 5.97
CA ASP A 117 -18.13 11.49 6.21
C ASP A 117 -16.63 11.46 6.60
N ILE A 118 -15.82 12.34 6.00
CA ILE A 118 -14.38 12.47 6.32
C ILE A 118 -14.15 13.06 7.72
N CYS A 119 -15.06 13.91 8.20
CA CYS A 119 -14.96 14.49 9.54
C CYS A 119 -15.48 13.54 10.62
N GLU A 120 -16.50 12.72 10.31
CA GLU A 120 -17.06 11.71 11.23
C GLU A 120 -16.09 10.53 11.43
N GLU A 121 -15.36 10.10 10.39
CA GLU A 121 -14.34 9.04 10.50
C GLU A 121 -13.21 9.35 11.51
N GLU A 122 -12.90 10.64 11.79
CA GLU A 122 -11.86 11.01 12.78
C GLU A 122 -12.40 11.20 14.20
N THR A 123 -13.73 11.16 14.42
CA THR A 123 -14.32 11.18 15.77
C THR A 123 -14.53 9.80 16.38
N GLU A 124 -14.38 8.73 15.59
CA GLU A 124 -14.53 7.33 16.04
C GLU A 124 -13.18 6.59 16.27
N ASP A 125 -12.04 7.18 15.91
CA ASP A 125 -10.66 6.71 16.20
C ASP A 125 -10.06 7.43 17.42
#